data_AF-A0A7H0IIR2-F1
#
_entry.id   AF-A0A7H0IIR2-F1
#
_cell.length_a   1.000
_cell.length_b   1.000
_cell.length_c   1.000
_cell.angle_alpha   90.00
_cell.angle_beta   90.00
_cell.angle_gamma   90.00
#
_symmetry.space_group_name_H-M   'P 1'
#
loop_
_entity.id
_entity.type
_entity.pdbx_description
1 polymer ?
#
loop_
_entity_poly.entity_id
_entity_poly.type
_entity_poly.pdbx_seq_one_letter_code
_entity_poly.pdbx_strand_id
1 'polypeptide(L)'
;MGVAGAPGPVMDRDEVDRALARLGQEHEAIETSLLALQDHAGRRLLEGAELTGVTRERWAAADTAISLLWTYFDAYTDALRSAREIRSRRRWSSREDLVELTELLRGEPVAVAGTGVLAEHFSLAALVDRMNELYASSLDLVVAADAVWSALPARIDLLAAELQRTRQLAHSVGVRPGEHPSGDDLERITRTLTDLRERVVSDPLAYWVPAKGSSAPGGGRPDTTVYDREARALEDVRREIDAVLTVRQDAEQRLVRLRDVLSRADRTLAEARAARGEVLAKIAATEVPVVSGPPTVLQEQLAAAAEYRRQGQWHRLSPLLDSLEQKADDELERAREQLGAVTAPLAIRAELRGRLDAYKAKVARLGLAEDPFLVERYDAARRMLWSAPCDLRVAEQAVLRYQRLAAELLATPRDRQSGGTS
;
A
#
# COMPACT_ATOMS: atom_id res chain seq x y z
N MET A 1 36.64 -34.59 45.13
CA MET A 1 37.55 -35.61 45.73
C MET A 1 36.92 -36.98 45.53
N GLY A 2 36.94 -37.47 44.28
CA GLY A 2 36.54 -38.82 43.94
C GLY A 2 37.78 -39.71 43.92
N VAL A 3 37.71 -40.86 44.56
CA VAL A 3 38.78 -41.85 44.59
C VAL A 3 39.03 -42.33 43.16
N ALA A 4 40.24 -42.09 42.65
CA ALA A 4 40.70 -42.63 41.38
C ALA A 4 40.55 -44.17 41.41
N GLY A 5 39.65 -44.70 40.60
CA GLY A 5 39.51 -46.13 40.42
C GLY A 5 40.79 -46.67 39.81
N ALA A 6 41.38 -47.69 40.42
CA ALA A 6 42.58 -48.35 39.90
C ALA A 6 42.38 -48.69 38.41
N PRO A 7 43.35 -48.41 37.54
CA PRO A 7 43.24 -48.74 36.13
C PRO A 7 42.96 -50.24 36.03
N GLY A 8 41.97 -50.61 35.19
CA GLY A 8 41.63 -52.00 34.93
C GLY A 8 42.85 -52.83 34.45
N PRO A 9 42.69 -54.13 34.21
CA PRO A 9 43.79 -55.00 33.79
C PRO A 9 44.59 -54.36 32.63
N VAL A 10 45.92 -54.48 32.70
CA VAL A 10 46.89 -53.95 31.71
C VAL A 10 46.44 -54.34 30.30
N MET A 11 46.35 -53.35 29.43
CA MET A 11 45.86 -53.55 28.07
C MET A 11 46.79 -54.46 27.28
N ASP A 12 46.22 -55.31 26.43
CA ASP A 12 47.01 -56.03 25.43
C ASP A 12 47.38 -55.11 24.24
N ARG A 13 48.26 -55.59 23.37
CA ARG A 13 48.77 -54.80 22.24
C ARG A 13 47.66 -54.42 21.25
N ASP A 14 46.73 -55.33 20.98
CA ASP A 14 45.66 -55.11 20.01
C ASP A 14 44.60 -54.15 20.58
N GLU A 15 44.38 -54.15 21.89
CA GLU A 15 43.59 -53.17 22.62
C GLU A 15 44.21 -51.77 22.55
N VAL A 16 45.53 -51.66 22.77
CA VAL A 16 46.27 -50.39 22.65
C VAL A 16 46.21 -49.85 21.23
N ASP A 17 46.49 -50.69 20.22
CA ASP A 17 46.47 -50.27 18.81
C ASP A 17 45.07 -49.80 18.39
N ARG A 18 44.01 -50.50 18.84
CA ARG A 18 42.62 -50.07 18.62
C ARG A 18 42.29 -48.76 19.35
N ALA A 19 42.80 -48.57 20.57
CA ALA A 19 42.58 -47.33 21.33
C ALA A 19 43.26 -46.13 20.65
N LEU A 20 44.53 -46.27 20.23
CA LEU A 20 45.28 -45.23 19.52
C LEU A 20 44.66 -44.90 18.16
N ALA A 21 44.13 -45.90 17.44
CA ALA A 21 43.40 -45.67 16.19
C ALA A 21 42.12 -44.85 16.42
N ARG A 22 41.34 -45.17 17.47
CA ARG A 22 40.13 -44.41 17.83
C ARG A 22 40.46 -42.97 18.22
N LEU A 23 41.44 -42.77 19.11
CA LEU A 23 41.88 -41.44 19.53
C LEU A 23 42.45 -40.63 18.35
N GLY A 24 43.10 -41.29 17.38
CA GLY A 24 43.54 -40.63 16.15
C GLY A 24 42.37 -40.11 15.30
N GLN A 25 41.31 -40.89 15.14
CA GLN A 25 40.11 -40.45 14.42
C GLN A 25 39.37 -39.32 15.18
N GLU A 26 39.31 -39.41 16.50
CA GLU A 26 38.72 -38.37 17.35
C GLU A 26 39.53 -37.07 17.27
N HIS A 27 40.87 -37.15 17.29
CA HIS A 27 41.77 -36.02 17.11
C HIS A 27 41.50 -35.27 15.80
N GLU A 28 41.47 -35.98 14.66
CA GLU A 28 41.20 -35.38 13.35
C GLU A 28 39.80 -34.73 13.28
N ALA A 29 38.80 -35.35 13.91
CA ALA A 29 37.44 -34.83 13.97
C ALA A 29 37.35 -33.54 14.81
N ILE A 30 38.05 -33.50 15.95
CA ILE A 30 38.15 -32.32 16.80
C ILE A 30 38.88 -31.20 16.07
N GLU A 31 40.04 -31.49 15.46
CA GLU A 31 40.83 -30.51 14.69
C GLU A 31 39.99 -29.84 13.60
N THR A 32 39.28 -30.66 12.82
CA THR A 32 38.38 -30.18 11.76
C THR A 32 37.29 -29.27 12.31
N SER A 33 36.72 -29.62 13.47
CA SER A 33 35.66 -28.83 14.12
C SER A 33 36.19 -27.49 14.64
N LEU A 34 37.39 -27.47 15.23
CA LEU A 34 38.02 -26.24 15.72
C LEU A 34 38.35 -25.27 14.58
N LEU A 35 38.88 -25.78 13.47
CA LEU A 35 39.13 -24.98 12.27
C LEU A 35 37.82 -24.42 11.69
N ALA A 36 36.75 -25.22 11.65
CA ALA A 36 35.44 -24.76 11.19
C ALA A 36 34.87 -23.63 12.08
N LEU A 37 35.07 -23.70 13.41
CA LEU A 37 34.69 -22.62 14.33
C LEU A 37 35.53 -21.36 14.11
N GLN A 38 36.83 -21.51 13.81
CA GLN A 38 37.73 -20.39 13.51
C GLN A 38 37.33 -19.66 12.22
N ASP A 39 36.99 -20.40 11.17
CA ASP A 39 36.63 -19.85 9.87
C ASP A 39 35.17 -19.35 9.79
N HIS A 40 34.39 -19.54 10.85
CA HIS A 40 32.97 -19.20 10.86
C HIS A 40 32.73 -17.68 10.65
N ALA A 41 31.83 -17.34 9.73
CA ALA A 41 31.54 -15.94 9.37
C ALA A 41 31.14 -15.07 10.57
N GLY A 42 30.19 -15.56 11.39
CA GLY A 42 29.79 -14.91 12.64
C GLY A 42 30.94 -14.59 13.60
N ARG A 43 31.95 -15.48 13.70
CA ARG A 43 33.12 -15.25 14.56
C ARG A 43 33.94 -14.06 14.06
N ARG A 44 34.28 -14.05 12.77
CA ARG A 44 35.04 -12.94 12.18
C ARG A 44 34.34 -11.61 12.34
N LEU A 45 33.01 -11.61 12.26
CA LEU A 45 32.21 -10.40 12.48
C LEU A 45 32.24 -9.96 13.95
N LEU A 46 32.17 -10.89 14.90
CA LEU A 46 32.29 -10.59 16.34
C LEU A 46 33.69 -10.04 16.69
N GLU A 47 34.75 -10.55 16.07
CA GLU A 47 36.12 -10.06 16.26
C GLU A 47 36.35 -8.66 15.68
N GLY A 48 35.66 -8.32 14.59
CA GLY A 48 35.86 -7.06 13.87
C GLY A 48 34.89 -5.92 14.22
N ALA A 49 33.80 -6.21 14.95
CA ALA A 49 32.75 -5.23 15.25
C ALA A 49 32.95 -4.53 16.60
N GLU A 50 32.48 -3.28 16.71
CA GLU A 50 32.34 -2.60 18.00
C GLU A 50 31.12 -3.15 18.76
N LEU A 51 31.35 -4.18 19.57
CA LEU A 51 30.30 -4.87 20.31
C LEU A 51 29.85 -4.09 21.54
N THR A 52 28.54 -4.13 21.81
CA THR A 52 27.89 -3.50 22.96
C THR A 52 26.96 -4.49 23.68
N GLY A 53 26.47 -4.09 24.86
CA GLY A 53 25.43 -4.83 25.59
C GLY A 53 25.74 -6.31 25.82
N VAL A 54 24.75 -7.16 25.59
CA VAL A 54 24.78 -8.61 25.87
C VAL A 54 25.80 -9.31 24.97
N THR A 55 25.89 -8.89 23.70
CA THR A 55 26.83 -9.48 22.75
C THR A 55 28.26 -9.34 23.21
N ARG A 56 28.67 -8.15 23.67
CA ARG A 56 30.03 -7.93 24.19
C ARG A 56 30.35 -8.81 25.39
N GLU A 57 29.43 -8.90 26.36
CA GLU A 57 29.63 -9.70 27.57
C GLU A 57 29.78 -11.19 27.24
N ARG A 58 28.88 -11.71 26.41
CA ARG A 58 28.91 -13.13 26.02
C ARG A 58 30.09 -13.44 25.09
N TRP A 59 30.47 -12.53 24.20
CA TRP A 59 31.63 -12.69 23.33
C TRP A 59 32.93 -12.73 24.12
N ALA A 60 33.14 -11.87 25.11
CA ALA A 60 34.34 -11.90 25.95
C ALA A 60 34.51 -13.25 26.68
N ALA A 61 33.41 -13.82 27.18
CA ALA A 61 33.41 -15.14 27.79
C ALA A 61 33.70 -16.25 26.77
N ALA A 62 33.11 -16.17 25.58
CA ALA A 62 33.33 -17.13 24.50
C ALA A 62 34.77 -17.06 23.96
N ASP A 63 35.36 -15.89 23.82
CA ASP A 63 36.74 -15.70 23.38
C ASP A 63 37.75 -16.34 24.36
N THR A 64 37.49 -16.19 25.66
CA THR A 64 38.24 -16.88 26.71
C THR A 64 38.06 -18.41 26.61
N ALA A 65 36.82 -18.88 26.39
CA ALA A 65 36.50 -20.30 26.24
C ALA A 65 37.17 -20.91 24.99
N ILE A 66 37.21 -20.19 23.87
CA ILE A 66 37.87 -20.59 22.63
C ILE A 66 39.39 -20.67 22.84
N SER A 67 39.98 -19.72 23.56
CA SER A 67 41.41 -19.75 23.89
C SER A 67 41.76 -20.97 24.76
N LEU A 68 40.90 -21.29 25.73
CA LEU A 68 41.05 -22.47 26.58
C LEU A 68 40.86 -23.77 25.79
N LEU A 69 39.94 -23.78 24.82
CA LEU A 69 39.67 -24.92 23.95
C LEU A 69 40.91 -25.32 23.12
N TRP A 70 41.63 -24.34 22.56
CA TRP A 70 42.92 -24.58 21.89
C TRP A 70 43.99 -25.09 22.84
N THR A 71 44.07 -24.53 24.06
CA THR A 71 45.00 -25.02 25.10
C THR A 71 44.75 -26.49 25.44
N TYR A 72 43.48 -26.89 25.57
CA TYR A 72 43.08 -28.28 25.81
C TYR A 72 43.39 -29.18 24.61
N PHE A 73 43.17 -28.69 23.38
CA PHE A 73 43.49 -29.43 22.17
C PHE A 73 45.01 -29.68 22.02
N ASP A 74 45.84 -28.69 22.34
CA ASP A 74 47.30 -28.84 22.34
C ASP A 74 47.74 -29.89 23.37
N ALA A 75 47.18 -29.84 24.59
CA ALA A 75 47.47 -30.82 25.64
C ALA A 75 47.02 -32.25 25.26
N TYR A 76 45.87 -32.38 24.59
CA TYR A 76 45.38 -33.65 24.04
C TYR A 76 46.31 -34.16 22.92
N THR A 77 46.75 -33.29 22.02
CA THR A 77 47.68 -33.60 20.93
C THR A 77 49.03 -34.09 21.46
N ASP A 78 49.54 -33.45 22.51
CA ASP A 78 50.77 -33.85 23.19
C ASP A 78 50.66 -35.22 23.85
N ALA A 79 49.56 -35.48 24.58
CA ALA A 79 49.31 -36.78 25.19
C ALA A 79 49.22 -37.90 24.14
N LEU A 80 48.50 -37.66 23.03
CA LEU A 80 48.39 -38.62 21.93
C LEU A 80 49.73 -38.87 21.23
N ARG A 81 50.54 -37.83 21.04
CA ARG A 81 51.90 -37.93 20.50
C ARG A 81 52.80 -38.76 21.41
N SER A 82 52.81 -38.49 22.72
CA SER A 82 53.56 -39.29 23.70
C SER A 82 53.14 -40.76 23.69
N ALA A 83 51.83 -41.04 23.61
CA ALA A 83 51.32 -42.41 23.51
C ALA A 83 51.83 -43.14 22.25
N ARG A 84 51.82 -42.46 21.09
CA ARG A 84 52.34 -42.99 19.83
C ARG A 84 53.86 -43.21 19.87
N GLU A 85 54.59 -42.28 20.47
CA GLU A 85 56.04 -42.40 20.67
C GLU A 85 56.37 -43.65 21.50
N ILE A 86 55.75 -43.83 22.68
CA ILE A 86 55.95 -45.01 23.54
C ILE A 86 55.64 -46.30 22.76
N ARG A 87 54.54 -46.34 22.01
CA ARG A 87 54.16 -47.49 21.19
C ARG A 87 55.15 -47.78 20.05
N SER A 88 55.85 -46.78 19.54
CA SER A 88 56.81 -46.89 18.43
C SER A 88 58.24 -47.23 18.84
N ARG A 89 58.59 -47.07 20.14
CA ARG A 89 59.96 -47.28 20.68
C ARG A 89 60.53 -48.67 20.36
N ARG A 90 59.70 -49.71 20.28
CA ARG A 90 60.13 -51.11 20.04
C ARG A 90 59.15 -51.88 19.16
N ARG A 91 59.69 -52.80 18.34
CA ARG A 91 58.90 -53.71 17.47
C ARG A 91 57.98 -54.64 18.27
N TRP A 92 58.35 -54.91 19.53
CA TRP A 92 57.60 -55.64 20.55
C TRP A 92 57.60 -54.80 21.82
N SER A 93 56.43 -54.27 22.22
CA SER A 93 56.27 -53.50 23.46
C SER A 93 56.54 -54.39 24.66
N SER A 94 57.36 -53.92 25.60
CA SER A 94 57.60 -54.61 26.87
C SER A 94 56.37 -54.52 27.78
N ARG A 95 56.32 -55.34 28.83
CA ARG A 95 55.25 -55.25 29.84
C ARG A 95 55.25 -53.89 30.55
N GLU A 96 56.41 -53.26 30.72
CA GLU A 96 56.54 -51.90 31.26
C GLU A 96 55.94 -50.86 30.31
N ASP A 97 56.22 -50.96 29.00
CA ASP A 97 55.61 -50.06 28.00
C ASP A 97 54.07 -50.19 27.96
N LEU A 98 53.54 -51.41 28.14
CA LEU A 98 52.08 -51.63 28.18
C LEU A 98 51.44 -51.08 29.46
N VAL A 99 52.14 -51.09 30.59
CA VAL A 99 51.68 -50.44 31.83
C VAL A 99 51.68 -48.92 31.66
N GLU A 100 52.77 -48.34 31.15
CA GLU A 100 52.88 -46.90 30.86
C GLU A 100 51.77 -46.44 29.90
N LEU A 101 51.51 -47.21 28.84
CA LEU A 101 50.41 -46.94 27.90
C LEU A 101 49.03 -47.11 28.53
N THR A 102 48.84 -48.07 29.43
CA THR A 102 47.54 -48.26 30.10
C THR A 102 47.23 -47.09 31.04
N GLU A 103 48.22 -46.62 31.80
CA GLU A 103 48.09 -45.41 32.64
C GLU A 103 47.78 -44.16 31.80
N LEU A 104 48.47 -44.00 30.67
CA LEU A 104 48.24 -42.85 29.79
C LEU A 104 46.88 -42.93 29.07
N LEU A 105 46.38 -44.11 28.72
CA LEU A 105 45.11 -44.25 28.00
C LEU A 105 43.88 -44.32 28.91
N ARG A 106 44.02 -44.76 30.17
CA ARG A 106 42.90 -44.95 31.11
C ARG A 106 42.98 -44.11 32.39
N GLY A 107 44.15 -43.57 32.72
CA GLY A 107 44.34 -42.70 33.88
C GLY A 107 44.06 -41.22 33.57
N GLU A 108 44.68 -40.33 34.34
CA GLU A 108 44.57 -38.88 34.22
C GLU A 108 45.93 -38.27 33.82
N PRO A 109 46.44 -38.54 32.61
CA PRO A 109 47.81 -38.16 32.24
C PRO A 109 47.94 -36.68 31.88
N VAL A 110 46.85 -35.99 31.59
CA VAL A 110 46.90 -34.63 31.04
C VAL A 110 46.82 -33.63 32.18
N ALA A 111 47.95 -32.99 32.49
CA ALA A 111 48.02 -31.86 33.39
C ALA A 111 47.91 -30.56 32.59
N VAL A 112 46.81 -29.83 32.76
CA VAL A 112 46.65 -28.50 32.17
C VAL A 112 46.82 -27.46 33.28
N ALA A 113 47.52 -26.36 32.98
CA ALA A 113 47.60 -25.22 33.88
C ALA A 113 46.19 -24.70 34.16
N GLY A 114 45.71 -24.85 35.39
CA GLY A 114 44.41 -24.34 35.79
C GLY A 114 44.39 -22.81 35.84
N THR A 115 43.21 -22.22 35.97
CA THR A 115 43.03 -20.76 36.16
C THR A 115 43.54 -20.25 37.54
N GLY A 116 44.28 -21.07 38.28
CA GLY A 116 44.86 -20.81 39.60
C GLY A 116 46.26 -21.43 39.77
N VAL A 117 46.67 -21.71 41.01
CA VAL A 117 48.05 -22.16 41.36
C VAL A 117 48.24 -23.69 41.20
N LEU A 118 47.19 -24.45 40.93
CA LEU A 118 47.25 -25.92 40.81
C LEU A 118 46.93 -26.37 39.38
N ALA A 119 47.68 -27.35 38.89
CA ALA A 119 47.41 -28.02 37.62
C ALA A 119 46.18 -28.94 37.76
N GLU A 120 45.23 -28.81 36.85
CA GLU A 120 44.08 -29.71 36.75
C GLU A 120 44.48 -30.93 35.94
N HIS A 121 44.16 -32.12 36.45
CA HIS A 121 44.47 -33.38 35.82
C HIS A 121 43.20 -33.95 35.18
N PHE A 122 43.30 -34.34 33.92
CA PHE A 122 42.20 -34.89 33.15
C PHE A 122 42.58 -36.24 32.56
N SER A 123 41.60 -37.15 32.51
CA SER A 123 41.64 -38.26 31.56
C SER A 123 41.39 -37.74 30.15
N LEU A 124 41.84 -38.48 29.14
CA LEU A 124 41.60 -38.09 27.73
C LEU A 124 40.10 -37.94 27.43
N ALA A 125 39.26 -38.84 27.96
CA ALA A 125 37.81 -38.75 27.80
C ALA A 125 37.22 -37.50 28.47
N ALA A 126 37.63 -37.23 29.72
CA ALA A 126 37.15 -36.05 30.44
C ALA A 126 37.59 -34.73 29.78
N LEU A 127 38.79 -34.71 29.19
CA LEU A 127 39.27 -33.56 28.43
C LEU A 127 38.44 -33.33 27.19
N VAL A 128 38.14 -34.39 26.42
CA VAL A 128 37.28 -34.30 25.24
C VAL A 128 35.86 -33.86 25.60
N ASP A 129 35.27 -34.41 26.66
CA ASP A 129 33.95 -33.98 27.16
C ASP A 129 33.95 -32.49 27.49
N ARG A 130 35.00 -32.01 28.18
CA ARG A 130 35.15 -30.60 28.51
C ARG A 130 35.33 -29.72 27.26
N MET A 131 36.12 -30.18 26.29
CA MET A 131 36.28 -29.50 25.01
C MET A 131 34.97 -29.41 24.24
N ASN A 132 34.18 -30.48 24.22
CA ASN A 132 32.87 -30.51 23.57
C ASN A 132 31.89 -29.51 24.19
N GLU A 133 31.88 -29.35 25.52
CA GLU A 133 31.08 -28.33 26.21
C GLU A 133 31.48 -26.89 25.81
N LEU A 134 32.78 -26.60 25.81
CA LEU A 134 33.31 -25.28 25.42
C LEU A 134 33.07 -25.00 23.94
N TYR A 135 33.24 -26.00 23.07
CA TYR A 135 32.95 -25.91 21.66
C TYR A 135 31.47 -25.63 21.41
N ALA A 136 30.57 -26.41 22.01
CA ALA A 136 29.12 -26.27 21.82
C ALA A 136 28.62 -24.89 22.27
N SER A 137 29.07 -24.40 23.42
CA SER A 137 28.68 -23.09 23.93
C SER A 137 29.24 -21.92 23.09
N SER A 138 30.46 -22.05 22.57
CA SER A 138 31.07 -21.05 21.69
C SER A 138 30.41 -21.03 20.31
N LEU A 139 30.15 -22.22 19.74
CA LEU A 139 29.48 -22.36 18.45
C LEU A 139 28.04 -21.82 18.52
N ASP A 140 27.30 -22.11 19.60
CA ASP A 140 25.93 -21.61 19.78
C ASP A 140 25.86 -20.08 19.70
N LEU A 141 26.80 -19.40 20.36
CA LEU A 141 26.89 -17.94 20.32
C LEU A 141 27.21 -17.42 18.92
N VAL A 142 28.21 -18.01 18.26
CA VAL A 142 28.67 -17.58 16.93
C VAL A 142 27.57 -17.76 15.89
N VAL A 143 26.87 -18.90 15.93
CA VAL A 143 25.73 -19.18 15.04
C VAL A 143 24.55 -18.26 15.33
N ALA A 144 24.25 -17.99 16.61
CA ALA A 144 23.17 -17.07 16.99
C ALA A 144 23.42 -15.64 16.48
N ALA A 145 24.65 -15.12 16.64
CA ALA A 145 25.01 -13.79 16.14
C ALA A 145 24.93 -13.72 14.60
N ASP A 146 25.49 -14.74 13.92
CA ASP A 146 25.45 -14.85 12.46
C ASP A 146 24.02 -14.88 11.91
N ALA A 147 23.13 -15.64 12.54
CA ALA A 147 21.73 -15.74 12.16
C ALA A 147 21.00 -14.39 12.27
N VAL A 148 21.28 -13.59 13.30
CA VAL A 148 20.69 -12.26 13.46
C VAL A 148 21.23 -11.30 12.39
N TRP A 149 22.55 -11.23 12.20
CA TRP A 149 23.17 -10.35 11.21
C TRP A 149 22.85 -10.73 9.77
N SER A 150 22.60 -12.00 9.49
CA SER A 150 22.15 -12.45 8.17
C SER A 150 20.69 -12.11 7.89
N ALA A 151 19.86 -11.98 8.93
CA ALA A 151 18.41 -11.81 8.78
C ALA A 151 17.90 -10.37 8.92
N LEU A 152 18.34 -9.64 9.95
CA LEU A 152 17.72 -8.36 10.34
C LEU A 152 18.20 -7.13 9.54
N PRO A 153 19.51 -6.90 9.31
CA PRO A 153 19.99 -5.68 8.65
C PRO A 153 19.33 -5.41 7.30
N ALA A 154 19.30 -6.41 6.41
CA ALA A 154 18.68 -6.26 5.08
C ALA A 154 17.16 -5.99 5.18
N ARG A 155 16.46 -6.60 6.14
CA ARG A 155 15.03 -6.35 6.35
C ARG A 155 14.77 -4.92 6.84
N ILE A 156 15.59 -4.44 7.79
CA ILE A 156 15.49 -3.07 8.29
C ILE A 156 15.76 -2.07 7.16
N ASP A 157 16.78 -2.32 6.32
CA ASP A 157 17.12 -1.46 5.19
C ASP A 157 15.97 -1.41 4.15
N LEU A 158 15.31 -2.55 3.88
CA LEU A 158 14.12 -2.59 3.02
C LEU A 158 12.96 -1.77 3.59
N LEU A 159 12.70 -1.89 4.89
CA LEU A 159 11.63 -1.15 5.56
C LEU A 159 11.94 0.35 5.65
N ALA A 160 13.20 0.73 5.87
CA ALA A 160 13.65 2.11 5.84
C ALA A 160 13.49 2.74 4.45
N ALA A 161 13.74 1.97 3.38
CA ALA A 161 13.50 2.43 2.01
C ALA A 161 11.99 2.64 1.72
N GLU A 162 11.12 1.76 2.20
CA GLU A 162 9.66 1.96 2.11
C GLU A 162 9.21 3.17 2.91
N LEU A 163 9.71 3.32 4.14
CA LEU A 163 9.44 4.49 4.98
C LEU A 163 9.80 5.80 4.24
N GLN A 164 10.96 5.84 3.57
CA GLN A 164 11.37 7.02 2.82
C GLN A 164 10.43 7.34 1.65
N ARG A 165 9.94 6.32 0.92
CA ARG A 165 8.92 6.50 -0.12
C ARG A 165 7.61 7.04 0.47
N THR A 166 7.13 6.45 1.56
CA THR A 166 5.92 6.89 2.24
C THR A 166 6.05 8.33 2.77
N ARG A 167 7.23 8.73 3.26
CA ARG A 167 7.51 10.13 3.66
C ARG A 167 7.44 11.10 2.50
N GLN A 168 7.98 10.74 1.33
CA GLN A 168 7.88 11.57 0.13
C GLN A 168 6.42 11.73 -0.32
N LEU A 169 5.64 10.65 -0.29
CA LEU A 169 4.22 10.68 -0.59
C LEU A 169 3.46 11.56 0.41
N ALA A 170 3.67 11.36 1.71
CA ALA A 170 3.10 12.16 2.80
C ALA A 170 3.37 13.66 2.59
N HIS A 171 4.61 14.02 2.27
CA HIS A 171 4.98 15.41 2.03
C HIS A 171 4.24 16.01 0.83
N SER A 172 4.09 15.24 -0.26
CA SER A 172 3.37 15.69 -1.46
C SER A 172 1.88 15.98 -1.20
N VAL A 173 1.29 15.30 -0.21
CA VAL A 173 -0.13 15.45 0.14
C VAL A 173 -0.38 16.42 1.29
N GLY A 174 0.69 17.02 1.84
CA GLY A 174 0.62 17.97 2.95
C GLY A 174 0.54 17.32 4.34
N VAL A 175 0.81 16.02 4.46
CA VAL A 175 0.96 15.35 5.76
C VAL A 175 2.35 15.69 6.29
N ARG A 176 2.40 16.53 7.33
CA ARG A 176 3.64 16.99 7.98
C ARG A 176 3.66 16.63 9.46
N PRO A 177 4.85 16.37 10.04
CA PRO A 177 5.00 16.25 11.48
C PRO A 177 4.49 17.50 12.21
N GLY A 178 3.83 17.33 13.35
CA GLY A 178 3.20 18.37 14.16
C GLY A 178 1.85 18.87 13.65
N GLU A 179 1.53 18.66 12.37
CA GLU A 179 0.28 19.07 11.75
C GLU A 179 -0.69 17.89 11.56
N HIS A 180 -0.16 16.67 11.38
CA HIS A 180 -0.94 15.47 11.13
C HIS A 180 -0.39 14.25 11.90
N PRO A 181 -1.23 13.42 12.56
CA PRO A 181 -0.77 12.25 13.32
C PRO A 181 0.11 11.29 12.52
N SER A 182 -0.27 11.00 11.27
CA SER A 182 0.56 10.17 10.36
C SER A 182 1.96 10.77 10.09
N GLY A 183 2.12 12.09 10.15
CA GLY A 183 3.43 12.74 10.04
C GLY A 183 4.29 12.47 11.27
N ASP A 184 3.70 12.56 12.46
CA ASP A 184 4.36 12.24 13.74
C ASP A 184 4.74 10.76 13.82
N ASP A 185 3.84 9.88 13.35
CA ASP A 185 4.10 8.45 13.27
C ASP A 185 5.28 8.12 12.35
N LEU A 186 5.37 8.75 11.17
CA LEU A 186 6.52 8.57 10.27
C LEU A 186 7.84 8.98 10.94
N GLU A 187 7.84 10.06 11.72
CA GLU A 187 9.03 10.51 12.46
C GLU A 187 9.38 9.57 13.62
N ARG A 188 8.39 9.06 14.33
CA ARG A 188 8.55 8.02 15.35
C ARG A 188 9.15 6.74 14.75
N ILE A 189 8.56 6.23 13.66
CA ILE A 189 9.05 5.02 12.97
C ILE A 189 10.49 5.24 12.48
N THR A 190 10.81 6.42 11.93
CA THR A 190 12.17 6.77 11.49
C THR A 190 13.19 6.62 12.62
N ARG A 191 12.90 7.20 13.79
CA ARG A 191 13.77 7.09 14.97
C ARG A 191 13.90 5.64 15.41
N THR A 192 12.78 4.92 15.57
CA THR A 192 12.80 3.53 15.98
C THR A 192 13.62 2.63 15.05
N LEU A 193 13.48 2.78 13.73
CA LEU A 193 14.24 1.98 12.76
C LEU A 193 15.73 2.33 12.74
N THR A 194 16.07 3.61 12.93
CA THR A 194 17.48 4.04 13.05
C THR A 194 18.11 3.41 14.29
N ASP A 195 17.46 3.52 15.44
CA ASP A 195 17.92 2.95 16.71
C ASP A 195 17.96 1.41 16.66
N LEU A 196 17.02 0.78 15.94
CA LEU A 196 16.99 -0.66 15.74
C LEU A 196 18.16 -1.11 14.87
N ARG A 197 18.45 -0.38 13.79
CA ARG A 197 19.57 -0.70 12.88
C ARG A 197 20.91 -0.62 13.62
N GLU A 198 21.12 0.42 14.40
CA GLU A 198 22.34 0.61 15.19
C GLU A 198 22.51 -0.52 16.21
N ARG A 199 21.46 -0.80 17.02
CA ARG A 199 21.50 -1.85 18.05
C ARG A 199 21.66 -3.25 17.49
N VAL A 200 21.05 -3.57 16.34
CA VAL A 200 21.21 -4.90 15.71
C VAL A 200 22.64 -5.12 15.23
N VAL A 201 23.34 -4.07 14.78
CA VAL A 201 24.74 -4.16 14.37
C VAL A 201 25.65 -4.33 15.57
N SER A 202 25.45 -3.55 16.63
CA SER A 202 26.35 -3.54 17.79
C SER A 202 26.03 -4.59 18.86
N ASP A 203 24.78 -5.08 18.93
CA ASP A 203 24.32 -6.05 19.92
C ASP A 203 23.30 -7.06 19.31
N PRO A 204 23.72 -7.91 18.36
CA PRO A 204 22.84 -8.90 17.71
C PRO A 204 22.22 -9.91 18.69
N LEU A 205 22.94 -10.34 19.73
CA LEU A 205 22.43 -11.35 20.67
C LEU A 205 21.26 -10.84 21.52
N ALA A 206 21.08 -9.53 21.67
CA ALA A 206 19.88 -8.95 22.28
C ALA A 206 18.61 -9.24 21.46
N TYR A 207 18.75 -9.57 20.17
CA TYR A 207 17.66 -9.91 19.26
C TYR A 207 17.66 -11.41 18.90
N TRP A 208 18.20 -12.26 19.78
CA TRP A 208 18.14 -13.71 19.61
C TRP A 208 17.16 -14.33 20.62
N VAL A 209 16.26 -15.19 20.13
CA VAL A 209 15.34 -15.98 20.97
C VAL A 209 15.76 -17.45 20.90
N PRO A 210 16.34 -18.01 21.98
CA PRO A 210 16.65 -19.43 22.04
C PRO A 210 15.40 -20.31 21.94
N ALA A 211 15.49 -21.43 21.23
CA ALA A 211 14.42 -22.43 21.16
C ALA A 211 14.40 -23.25 22.45
N LYS A 212 13.25 -23.28 23.12
CA LYS A 212 13.08 -24.07 24.35
C LYS A 212 13.17 -25.57 24.03
N GLY A 213 14.10 -26.27 24.70
CA GLY A 213 14.24 -27.73 24.61
C GLY A 213 15.09 -28.23 23.44
N SER A 214 15.76 -27.36 22.68
CA SER A 214 16.77 -27.78 21.71
C SER A 214 18.14 -27.82 22.36
N SER A 215 18.84 -28.94 22.24
CA SER A 215 20.26 -29.06 22.60
C SER A 215 21.19 -28.80 21.41
N ALA A 216 20.64 -28.57 20.21
CA ALA A 216 21.43 -28.26 19.03
C ALA A 216 21.99 -26.83 19.10
N PRO A 217 23.29 -26.62 18.84
CA PRO A 217 23.88 -25.28 18.71
C PRO A 217 23.13 -24.44 17.68
N GLY A 218 22.84 -23.19 18.02
CA GLY A 218 22.06 -22.29 17.16
C GLY A 218 20.57 -22.60 17.13
N GLY A 219 20.07 -23.45 18.05
CA GLY A 219 18.65 -23.73 18.20
C GLY A 219 17.89 -22.49 18.67
N GLY A 220 17.39 -21.68 17.75
CA GLY A 220 16.66 -20.45 18.05
C GLY A 220 16.27 -19.68 16.80
N ARG A 221 15.85 -18.43 16.98
CA ARG A 221 15.52 -17.52 15.86
C ARG A 221 15.77 -16.06 16.22
N PRO A 222 16.01 -15.20 15.23
CA PRO A 222 16.02 -13.76 15.44
C PRO A 222 14.65 -13.25 15.93
N ASP A 223 14.66 -12.32 16.88
CA ASP A 223 13.49 -11.58 17.33
C ASP A 223 13.14 -10.49 16.33
N THR A 224 12.02 -10.67 15.63
CA THR A 224 11.49 -9.70 14.68
C THR A 224 10.36 -8.85 15.26
N THR A 225 10.02 -8.97 16.55
CA THR A 225 8.81 -8.36 17.12
C THR A 225 8.75 -6.84 16.97
N VAL A 226 9.86 -6.14 17.20
CA VAL A 226 9.95 -4.68 17.02
C VAL A 226 9.83 -4.34 15.53
N TYR A 227 10.57 -5.05 14.67
CA TYR A 227 10.51 -4.88 13.23
C TYR A 227 9.08 -5.07 12.68
N ASP A 228 8.41 -6.16 13.06
CA ASP A 228 7.07 -6.51 12.60
C ASP A 228 6.03 -5.48 13.08
N ARG A 229 6.23 -4.91 14.27
CA ARG A 229 5.39 -3.83 14.79
C ARG A 229 5.53 -2.56 13.97
N GLU A 230 6.77 -2.13 13.70
CA GLU A 230 7.00 -0.92 12.91
C GLU A 230 6.61 -1.10 11.44
N ALA A 231 6.75 -2.31 10.89
CA ALA A 231 6.27 -2.64 9.54
C ALA A 231 4.74 -2.50 9.43
N ARG A 232 3.99 -2.98 10.43
CA ARG A 232 2.54 -2.81 10.48
C ARG A 232 2.15 -1.34 10.67
N ALA A 233 2.83 -0.63 11.56
CA ALA A 233 2.57 0.79 11.79
C ALA A 233 2.82 1.62 10.51
N LEU A 234 3.87 1.32 9.74
CA LEU A 234 4.12 1.97 8.46
C LEU A 234 3.01 1.68 7.43
N GLU A 235 2.55 0.43 7.37
CA GLU A 235 1.45 0.05 6.48
C GLU A 235 0.15 0.77 6.86
N ASP A 236 -0.17 0.88 8.15
CA ASP A 236 -1.34 1.61 8.63
C ASP A 236 -1.25 3.09 8.25
N VAL A 237 -0.08 3.72 8.45
CA VAL A 237 0.19 5.09 8.00
C VAL A 237 0.04 5.25 6.49
N ARG A 238 0.50 4.29 5.69
CA ARG A 238 0.35 4.33 4.23
C ARG A 238 -1.13 4.33 3.84
N ARG A 239 -1.96 3.49 4.46
CA ARG A 239 -3.41 3.47 4.20
C ARG A 239 -4.09 4.80 4.54
N GLU A 240 -3.69 5.44 5.63
CA GLU A 240 -4.19 6.78 5.99
C GLU A 240 -3.80 7.84 4.96
N ILE A 241 -2.55 7.83 4.48
CA ILE A 241 -2.08 8.73 3.42
C ILE A 241 -2.85 8.50 2.10
N ASP A 242 -3.09 7.24 1.74
CA ASP A 242 -3.87 6.88 0.54
C ASP A 242 -5.34 7.31 0.65
N ALA A 243 -5.92 7.24 1.85
CA ALA A 243 -7.26 7.76 2.12
C ALA A 243 -7.31 9.29 1.92
N VAL A 244 -6.32 10.02 2.44
CA VAL A 244 -6.18 11.48 2.23
C VAL A 244 -6.06 11.79 0.73
N LEU A 245 -5.24 11.05 -0.02
CA LEU A 245 -5.11 11.20 -1.47
C LEU A 245 -6.45 11.03 -2.19
N THR A 246 -7.19 9.99 -1.84
CA THR A 246 -8.49 9.68 -2.44
C THR A 246 -9.48 10.82 -2.21
N VAL A 247 -9.57 11.34 -0.98
CA VAL A 247 -10.43 12.48 -0.65
C VAL A 247 -10.05 13.74 -1.43
N ARG A 248 -8.73 14.01 -1.58
CA ARG A 248 -8.24 15.14 -2.37
C ARG A 248 -8.64 15.05 -3.84
N GLN A 249 -8.47 13.87 -4.43
CA GLN A 249 -8.79 13.62 -5.83
C GLN A 249 -10.31 13.71 -6.08
N ASP A 250 -11.13 13.17 -5.19
CA ASP A 250 -12.59 13.29 -5.30
C ASP A 250 -13.03 14.76 -5.24
N ALA A 251 -12.54 15.54 -4.27
CA ALA A 251 -12.86 16.96 -4.17
C ALA A 251 -12.47 17.75 -5.43
N GLU A 252 -11.34 17.42 -6.06
CA GLU A 252 -10.92 18.04 -7.31
C GLU A 252 -11.85 17.70 -8.48
N GLN A 253 -12.23 16.44 -8.61
CA GLN A 253 -13.19 16.00 -9.63
C GLN A 253 -14.56 16.66 -9.42
N ARG A 254 -15.04 16.76 -8.18
CA ARG A 254 -16.30 17.44 -7.83
C ARG A 254 -16.27 18.92 -8.21
N LEU A 255 -15.18 19.63 -7.91
CA LEU A 255 -15.01 21.04 -8.31
C LEU A 255 -14.99 21.25 -9.83
N VAL A 256 -14.38 20.33 -10.59
CA VAL A 256 -14.41 20.37 -12.06
C VAL A 256 -15.83 20.17 -12.57
N ARG A 257 -16.55 19.15 -12.07
CA ARG A 257 -17.95 18.89 -12.44
C ARG A 257 -18.85 20.09 -12.13
N LEU A 258 -18.73 20.69 -10.94
CA LEU A 258 -19.47 21.88 -10.54
C LEU A 258 -19.23 23.06 -11.49
N ARG A 259 -17.97 23.30 -11.88
CA ARG A 259 -17.63 24.36 -12.84
C ARG A 259 -18.30 24.13 -14.20
N ASP A 260 -18.34 22.89 -14.67
CA ASP A 260 -18.97 22.52 -15.93
C ASP A 260 -20.49 22.72 -15.89
N VAL A 261 -21.15 22.32 -14.80
CA VAL A 261 -22.60 22.50 -14.60
C VAL A 261 -22.96 23.99 -14.58
N LEU A 262 -22.27 24.80 -13.78
CA LEU A 262 -22.52 26.25 -13.73
C LEU A 262 -22.24 26.94 -15.07
N SER A 263 -21.21 26.50 -15.80
CA SER A 263 -20.91 27.02 -17.15
C SER A 263 -21.99 26.64 -18.17
N ARG A 264 -22.65 25.49 -18.01
CA ARG A 264 -23.82 25.10 -18.84
C ARG A 264 -25.05 25.92 -18.47
N ALA A 265 -25.28 26.18 -17.19
CA ALA A 265 -26.39 27.01 -16.74
C ALA A 265 -26.26 28.43 -17.28
N ASP A 266 -25.07 29.05 -17.20
CA ASP A 266 -24.85 30.41 -17.71
C ASP A 266 -25.04 30.51 -19.24
N ARG A 267 -24.53 29.53 -20.00
CA ARG A 267 -24.80 29.43 -21.45
C ARG A 267 -26.29 29.32 -21.75
N THR A 268 -27.02 28.49 -21.01
CA THR A 268 -28.47 28.32 -21.18
C THR A 268 -29.23 29.61 -20.87
N LEU A 269 -28.82 30.36 -19.84
CA LEU A 269 -29.38 31.67 -19.54
C LEU A 269 -29.05 32.71 -20.63
N ALA A 270 -27.83 32.69 -21.19
CA ALA A 270 -27.46 33.57 -22.30
C ALA A 270 -28.30 33.28 -23.55
N GLU A 271 -28.51 32.00 -23.87
CA GLU A 271 -29.43 31.55 -24.93
C GLU A 271 -30.87 32.04 -24.67
N ALA A 272 -31.36 31.91 -23.43
CA ALA A 272 -32.69 32.39 -23.05
C ALA A 272 -32.82 33.91 -23.22
N ARG A 273 -31.78 34.70 -22.89
CA ARG A 273 -31.77 36.15 -23.10
C ARG A 273 -31.81 36.51 -24.60
N ALA A 274 -31.04 35.81 -25.43
CA ALA A 274 -31.05 36.01 -26.87
C ALA A 274 -32.42 35.65 -27.48
N ALA A 275 -32.97 34.49 -27.10
CA ALA A 275 -34.31 34.05 -27.52
C ALA A 275 -35.40 35.04 -27.09
N ARG A 276 -35.29 35.63 -25.90
CA ARG A 276 -36.23 36.65 -25.42
C ARG A 276 -36.24 37.88 -26.32
N GLY A 277 -35.07 38.35 -26.74
CA GLY A 277 -34.95 39.44 -27.71
C GLY A 277 -35.63 39.10 -29.04
N GLU A 278 -35.44 37.88 -29.53
CA GLU A 278 -36.08 37.41 -30.76
C GLU A 278 -37.62 37.32 -30.64
N VAL A 279 -38.13 36.79 -29.52
CA VAL A 279 -39.57 36.66 -29.27
C VAL A 279 -40.21 38.04 -29.22
N LEU A 280 -39.63 38.98 -28.46
CA LEU A 280 -40.14 40.34 -28.34
C LEU A 280 -40.14 41.09 -29.69
N ALA A 281 -39.20 40.78 -30.59
CA ALA A 281 -39.18 41.34 -31.95
C ALA A 281 -40.24 40.71 -32.87
N LYS A 282 -40.55 39.42 -32.70
CA LYS A 282 -41.38 38.64 -33.63
C LYS A 282 -42.84 38.49 -33.20
N ILE A 283 -43.15 38.65 -31.92
CA ILE A 283 -44.46 38.36 -31.32
C ILE A 283 -45.01 39.63 -30.66
N ALA A 284 -46.21 40.04 -31.07
CA ALA A 284 -46.90 41.19 -30.49
C ALA A 284 -47.60 40.79 -29.17
N ALA A 285 -47.71 41.76 -28.25
CA ALA A 285 -48.58 41.70 -27.07
C ALA A 285 -48.42 40.46 -26.17
N THR A 286 -47.22 39.89 -26.11
CA THR A 286 -46.89 38.76 -25.20
C THR A 286 -45.97 39.24 -24.08
N GLU A 287 -46.39 39.00 -22.84
CA GLU A 287 -45.52 39.17 -21.67
C GLU A 287 -44.50 38.02 -21.65
N VAL A 288 -43.30 38.28 -22.18
CA VAL A 288 -42.20 37.31 -22.13
C VAL A 288 -41.47 37.45 -20.79
N PRO A 289 -41.37 36.39 -19.97
CA PRO A 289 -40.72 36.44 -18.66
C PRO A 289 -39.31 37.03 -18.74
N VAL A 290 -38.89 37.75 -17.70
CA VAL A 290 -37.52 38.25 -17.58
C VAL A 290 -36.60 37.07 -17.25
N VAL A 291 -35.49 36.96 -17.98
CA VAL A 291 -34.46 35.95 -17.73
C VAL A 291 -33.47 36.50 -16.72
N SER A 292 -33.13 35.68 -15.72
CA SER A 292 -32.21 36.07 -14.66
C SER A 292 -30.79 36.32 -15.17
N GLY A 293 -30.01 37.09 -14.41
CA GLY A 293 -28.57 37.27 -14.63
C GLY A 293 -27.76 35.99 -14.34
N PRO A 294 -26.43 35.99 -14.61
CA PRO A 294 -25.56 34.88 -14.25
C PRO A 294 -25.59 34.62 -12.73
N PRO A 295 -25.44 33.37 -12.26
CA PRO A 295 -25.49 33.03 -10.85
C PRO A 295 -24.19 33.40 -10.12
N THR A 296 -23.93 34.71 -9.95
CA THR A 296 -22.69 35.25 -9.38
C THR A 296 -22.39 34.71 -7.99
N VAL A 297 -23.40 34.58 -7.14
CA VAL A 297 -23.27 34.03 -5.78
C VAL A 297 -22.75 32.59 -5.79
N LEU A 298 -23.20 31.76 -6.74
CA LEU A 298 -22.70 30.38 -6.86
C LEU A 298 -21.26 30.34 -7.38
N GLN A 299 -20.88 31.28 -8.26
CA GLN A 299 -19.50 31.41 -8.73
C GLN A 299 -18.55 31.84 -7.61
N GLU A 300 -18.97 32.76 -6.75
CA GLU A 300 -18.22 33.18 -5.56
C GLU A 300 -18.06 32.02 -4.57
N GLN A 301 -19.13 31.26 -4.31
CA GLN A 301 -19.07 30.07 -3.46
C GLN A 301 -18.17 28.97 -4.04
N LEU A 302 -18.19 28.76 -5.36
CA LEU A 302 -17.27 27.83 -6.04
C LEU A 302 -15.81 28.28 -5.90
N ALA A 303 -15.54 29.59 -6.00
CA ALA A 303 -14.20 30.15 -5.77
C ALA A 303 -13.75 29.95 -4.31
N ALA A 304 -14.64 30.16 -3.34
CA ALA A 304 -14.37 29.88 -1.94
C ALA A 304 -14.09 28.39 -1.68
N ALA A 305 -14.84 27.48 -2.31
CA ALA A 305 -14.58 26.04 -2.23
C ALA A 305 -13.20 25.67 -2.81
N ALA A 306 -12.81 26.27 -3.92
CA ALA A 306 -11.47 26.08 -4.49
C ALA A 306 -10.36 26.57 -3.55
N GLU A 307 -10.59 27.65 -2.79
CA GLU A 307 -9.67 28.15 -1.78
C GLU A 307 -9.57 27.23 -0.57
N TYR A 308 -10.70 26.75 -0.03
CA TYR A 308 -10.70 25.77 1.06
C TYR A 308 -9.93 24.49 0.68
N ARG A 309 -10.04 24.04 -0.57
CA ARG A 309 -9.23 22.93 -1.08
C ARG A 309 -7.74 23.27 -1.10
N ARG A 310 -7.35 24.47 -1.56
CA ARG A 310 -5.94 24.90 -1.58
C ARG A 310 -5.34 24.94 -0.16
N GLN A 311 -6.13 25.37 0.81
CA GLN A 311 -5.73 25.50 2.21
C GLN A 311 -5.92 24.22 3.04
N GLY A 312 -6.43 23.13 2.45
CA GLY A 312 -6.66 21.87 3.15
C GLY A 312 -7.78 21.90 4.21
N GLN A 313 -8.73 22.83 4.12
CA GLN A 313 -9.83 22.97 5.07
C GLN A 313 -11.00 22.01 4.76
N TRP A 314 -10.75 20.72 4.89
CA TRP A 314 -11.68 19.64 4.50
C TRP A 314 -13.04 19.70 5.21
N HIS A 315 -13.03 20.04 6.51
CA HIS A 315 -14.24 20.15 7.33
C HIS A 315 -15.22 21.22 6.84
N ARG A 316 -14.72 22.28 6.19
CA ARG A 316 -15.54 23.32 5.57
C ARG A 316 -15.84 23.01 4.12
N LEU A 317 -14.93 22.34 3.42
CA LEU A 317 -15.08 22.01 2.02
C LEU A 317 -16.21 21.02 1.77
N SER A 318 -16.27 19.91 2.53
CA SER A 318 -17.27 18.86 2.30
C SER A 318 -18.72 19.38 2.31
N PRO A 319 -19.22 20.04 3.39
CA PRO A 319 -20.60 20.51 3.40
C PRO A 319 -20.87 21.61 2.36
N LEU A 320 -19.84 22.40 2.00
CA LEU A 320 -19.98 23.40 0.96
C LEU A 320 -20.12 22.75 -0.43
N LEU A 321 -19.34 21.71 -0.74
CA LEU A 321 -19.46 20.97 -1.99
C LEU A 321 -20.83 20.30 -2.12
N ASP A 322 -21.31 19.63 -1.06
CA ASP A 322 -22.63 18.99 -1.07
C ASP A 322 -23.74 20.01 -1.35
N SER A 323 -23.68 21.17 -0.70
CA SER A 323 -24.65 22.24 -0.93
C SER A 323 -24.53 22.86 -2.32
N LEU A 324 -23.31 23.00 -2.85
CA LEU A 324 -23.06 23.57 -4.17
C LEU A 324 -23.54 22.66 -5.29
N GLU A 325 -23.43 21.34 -5.14
CA GLU A 325 -23.89 20.36 -6.14
C GLU A 325 -25.40 20.48 -6.33
N GLN A 326 -26.17 20.43 -5.24
CA GLN A 326 -27.62 20.62 -5.32
C GLN A 326 -27.99 21.97 -5.96
N LYS A 327 -27.38 23.07 -5.49
CA LYS A 327 -27.70 24.41 -6.01
C LYS A 327 -27.31 24.59 -7.48
N ALA A 328 -26.24 23.95 -7.93
CA ALA A 328 -25.80 24.04 -9.32
C ALA A 328 -26.76 23.29 -10.27
N ASP A 329 -27.25 22.13 -9.83
CA ASP A 329 -28.26 21.37 -10.58
C ASP A 329 -29.60 22.11 -10.62
N ASP A 330 -30.07 22.63 -9.48
CA ASP A 330 -31.29 23.45 -9.40
C ASP A 330 -31.19 24.69 -10.33
N GLU A 331 -30.01 25.33 -10.37
CA GLU A 331 -29.77 26.49 -11.23
C GLU A 331 -29.78 26.13 -12.72
N LEU A 332 -29.23 24.97 -13.09
CA LEU A 332 -29.28 24.47 -14.47
C LEU A 332 -30.71 24.12 -14.89
N GLU A 333 -31.49 23.49 -14.02
CA GLU A 333 -32.91 23.20 -14.26
C GLU A 333 -33.69 24.50 -14.44
N ARG A 334 -33.54 25.45 -13.52
CA ARG A 334 -34.15 26.78 -13.61
C ARG A 334 -33.78 27.49 -14.91
N ALA A 335 -32.53 27.43 -15.35
CA ALA A 335 -32.09 28.04 -16.59
C ALA A 335 -32.79 27.42 -17.82
N ARG A 336 -32.97 26.10 -17.83
CA ARG A 336 -33.70 25.38 -18.89
C ARG A 336 -35.18 25.72 -18.90
N GLU A 337 -35.81 25.80 -17.72
CA GLU A 337 -37.21 26.23 -17.59
C GLU A 337 -37.40 27.65 -18.13
N GLN A 338 -36.49 28.58 -17.80
CA GLN A 338 -36.53 29.95 -18.34
C GLN A 338 -36.39 29.98 -19.86
N LEU A 339 -35.47 29.19 -20.44
CA LEU A 339 -35.32 29.07 -21.89
C LEU A 339 -36.61 28.53 -22.53
N GLY A 340 -37.22 27.50 -21.95
CA GLY A 340 -38.48 26.93 -22.42
C GLY A 340 -39.64 27.94 -22.37
N ALA A 341 -39.80 28.64 -21.24
CA ALA A 341 -40.82 29.66 -21.06
C ALA A 341 -40.68 30.82 -22.06
N VAL A 342 -39.45 31.26 -22.33
CA VAL A 342 -39.17 32.33 -23.28
C VAL A 342 -39.44 31.90 -24.73
N THR A 343 -39.10 30.66 -25.09
CA THR A 343 -39.24 30.17 -26.47
C THR A 343 -40.64 29.67 -26.80
N ALA A 344 -41.48 29.40 -25.80
CA ALA A 344 -42.85 28.88 -25.97
C ALA A 344 -43.70 29.68 -26.98
N PRO A 345 -43.73 31.03 -27.00
CA PRO A 345 -44.53 31.78 -27.98
C PRO A 345 -44.09 31.54 -29.44
N LEU A 346 -42.77 31.40 -29.69
CA LEU A 346 -42.28 31.08 -31.03
C LEU A 346 -42.62 29.64 -31.43
N ALA A 347 -42.59 28.70 -30.48
CA ALA A 347 -43.02 27.32 -30.70
C ALA A 347 -44.51 27.25 -31.07
N ILE A 348 -45.39 27.96 -30.33
CA ILE A 348 -46.82 28.06 -30.64
C ILE A 348 -47.03 28.63 -32.05
N ARG A 349 -46.28 29.69 -32.42
CA ARG A 349 -46.35 30.25 -33.77
C ARG A 349 -45.96 29.22 -34.85
N ALA A 350 -44.91 28.45 -34.62
CA ALA A 350 -44.47 27.40 -35.55
C ALA A 350 -45.52 26.28 -35.66
N GLU A 351 -46.12 25.87 -34.54
CA GLU A 351 -47.19 24.88 -34.51
C GLU A 351 -48.42 25.35 -35.30
N LEU A 352 -48.88 26.60 -35.08
CA LEU A 352 -50.01 27.17 -35.81
C LEU A 352 -49.77 27.23 -37.32
N ARG A 353 -48.54 27.54 -37.75
CA ARG A 353 -48.15 27.48 -39.18
C ARG A 353 -48.25 26.05 -39.72
N GLY A 354 -47.66 25.08 -39.03
CA GLY A 354 -47.72 23.68 -39.43
C GLY A 354 -49.15 23.14 -39.49
N ARG A 355 -49.99 23.51 -38.50
CA ARG A 355 -51.43 23.17 -38.48
C ARG A 355 -52.16 23.79 -39.67
N LEU A 356 -51.93 25.06 -39.98
CA LEU A 356 -52.56 25.73 -41.13
C LEU A 356 -52.18 25.03 -42.45
N ASP A 357 -50.90 24.71 -42.62
CA ASP A 357 -50.40 24.04 -43.83
C ASP A 357 -50.95 22.61 -43.96
N ALA A 358 -51.06 21.87 -42.85
CA ALA A 358 -51.65 20.53 -42.84
C ALA A 358 -53.14 20.55 -43.25
N TYR A 359 -53.93 21.51 -42.74
CA TYR A 359 -55.32 21.66 -43.15
C TYR A 359 -55.46 22.08 -44.61
N LYS A 360 -54.58 22.96 -45.11
CA LYS A 360 -54.54 23.32 -46.54
C LYS A 360 -54.32 22.09 -47.41
N ALA A 361 -53.33 21.26 -47.07
CA ALA A 361 -53.06 20.03 -47.80
C ALA A 361 -54.25 19.06 -47.79
N LYS A 362 -54.95 18.95 -46.65
CA LYS A 362 -56.16 18.12 -46.51
C LYS A 362 -57.30 18.61 -47.40
N VAL A 363 -57.56 19.93 -47.40
CA VAL A 363 -58.57 20.58 -48.27
C VAL A 363 -58.24 20.36 -49.74
N ALA A 364 -56.97 20.52 -50.13
CA ALA A 364 -56.52 20.34 -51.50
C ALA A 364 -56.69 18.89 -52.00
N ARG A 365 -56.34 17.90 -51.18
CA ARG A 365 -56.53 16.47 -51.52
C ARG A 365 -57.99 16.11 -51.79
N LEU A 366 -58.93 16.85 -51.21
CA LEU A 366 -60.36 16.59 -51.30
C LEU A 366 -61.05 17.44 -52.38
N GLY A 367 -60.28 18.20 -53.17
CA GLY A 367 -60.77 18.96 -54.32
C GLY A 367 -61.49 20.26 -53.96
N LEU A 368 -61.35 20.75 -52.73
CA LEU A 368 -61.99 21.98 -52.25
C LEU A 368 -61.02 23.17 -52.19
N ALA A 369 -59.89 23.08 -52.89
CA ALA A 369 -58.82 24.08 -52.85
C ALA A 369 -59.23 25.45 -53.40
N GLU A 370 -60.18 25.48 -54.34
CA GLU A 370 -60.60 26.67 -55.08
C GLU A 370 -61.81 27.37 -54.47
N ASP A 371 -62.35 26.86 -53.35
CA ASP A 371 -63.46 27.51 -52.67
C ASP A 371 -63.06 28.93 -52.21
N PRO A 372 -63.75 29.99 -52.68
CA PRO A 372 -63.35 31.37 -52.41
C PRO A 372 -63.29 31.73 -50.93
N PHE A 373 -64.17 31.14 -50.10
CA PHE A 373 -64.20 31.41 -48.67
C PHE A 373 -63.05 30.71 -47.95
N LEU A 374 -62.66 29.49 -48.35
CA LEU A 374 -61.47 28.82 -47.81
C LEU A 374 -60.19 29.55 -48.18
N VAL A 375 -60.07 30.05 -49.40
CA VAL A 375 -58.91 30.84 -49.85
C VAL A 375 -58.80 32.14 -49.04
N GLU A 376 -59.90 32.88 -48.88
CA GLU A 376 -59.90 34.12 -48.11
C GLU A 376 -59.50 33.90 -46.65
N ARG A 377 -60.05 32.87 -46.00
CA ARG A 377 -59.76 32.53 -44.60
C ARG A 377 -58.34 32.01 -44.41
N TYR A 378 -57.83 31.23 -45.37
CA TYR A 378 -56.43 30.81 -45.39
C TYR A 378 -55.49 32.01 -45.51
N ASP A 379 -55.75 32.92 -46.45
CA ASP A 379 -54.92 34.10 -46.66
C ASP A 379 -54.96 35.04 -45.46
N ALA A 380 -56.12 35.19 -44.81
CA ALA A 380 -56.23 35.93 -43.55
C ALA A 380 -55.36 35.32 -42.44
N ALA A 381 -55.42 34.00 -42.23
CA ALA A 381 -54.59 33.32 -41.23
C ALA A 381 -53.09 33.38 -41.58
N ARG A 382 -52.74 33.21 -42.87
CA ARG A 382 -51.36 33.29 -43.36
C ARG A 382 -50.77 34.70 -43.18
N ARG A 383 -51.51 35.75 -43.52
CA ARG A 383 -51.06 37.14 -43.30
C ARG A 383 -50.71 37.41 -41.84
N MET A 384 -51.53 36.93 -40.91
CA MET A 384 -51.27 37.07 -39.47
C MET A 384 -50.06 36.25 -39.01
N LEU A 385 -49.94 34.99 -39.43
CA LEU A 385 -48.85 34.11 -38.98
C LEU A 385 -47.48 34.45 -39.57
N TRP A 386 -47.42 35.11 -40.72
CA TRP A 386 -46.17 35.52 -41.39
C TRP A 386 -45.81 37.00 -41.20
N SER A 387 -46.62 37.79 -40.49
CA SER A 387 -46.25 39.16 -40.11
C SER A 387 -45.22 39.20 -38.96
N ALA A 388 -44.49 40.30 -38.84
CA ALA A 388 -43.67 40.59 -37.67
C ALA A 388 -43.90 42.05 -37.26
N PRO A 389 -44.39 42.33 -36.03
CA PRO A 389 -44.73 41.37 -34.98
C PRO A 389 -46.09 40.65 -35.21
N CYS A 390 -46.20 39.40 -34.77
CA CYS A 390 -47.39 38.55 -34.91
C CYS A 390 -48.19 38.53 -33.60
N ASP A 391 -49.48 38.89 -33.63
CA ASP A 391 -50.39 38.68 -32.49
C ASP A 391 -50.85 37.22 -32.49
N LEU A 392 -50.33 36.43 -31.54
CA LEU A 392 -50.61 34.99 -31.44
C LEU A 392 -52.09 34.69 -31.19
N ARG A 393 -52.79 35.50 -30.39
CA ARG A 393 -54.20 35.27 -30.05
C ARG A 393 -55.06 35.48 -31.28
N VAL A 394 -54.81 36.53 -32.03
CA VAL A 394 -55.53 36.81 -33.28
C VAL A 394 -55.21 35.77 -34.35
N ALA A 395 -53.93 35.37 -34.47
CA ALA A 395 -53.50 34.36 -35.41
C ALA A 395 -54.13 32.98 -35.12
N GLU A 396 -54.17 32.55 -33.86
CA GLU A 396 -54.83 31.31 -33.44
C GLU A 396 -56.31 31.31 -33.80
N GLN A 397 -57.04 32.39 -33.51
CA GLN A 397 -58.45 32.51 -33.89
C GLN A 397 -58.66 32.45 -35.41
N ALA A 398 -57.76 33.04 -36.20
CA ALA A 398 -57.82 32.98 -37.65
C ALA A 398 -57.63 31.54 -38.17
N VAL A 399 -56.68 30.80 -37.60
CA VAL A 399 -56.48 29.37 -37.91
C VAL A 399 -57.70 28.54 -37.51
N LEU A 400 -58.27 28.76 -36.32
CA LEU A 400 -59.48 28.05 -35.87
C LEU A 400 -60.69 28.32 -36.78
N ARG A 401 -60.88 29.58 -37.24
CA ARG A 401 -61.94 29.91 -38.21
C ARG A 401 -61.77 29.19 -39.53
N TYR A 402 -60.54 29.06 -40.02
CA TYR A 402 -60.24 28.27 -41.22
C TYR A 402 -60.51 26.77 -41.00
N GLN A 403 -60.08 26.22 -39.85
CA GLN A 403 -60.31 24.82 -39.50
C GLN A 403 -61.80 24.46 -39.40
N ARG A 404 -62.61 25.33 -38.79
CA ARG A 404 -64.07 25.15 -38.69
C ARG A 404 -64.73 25.15 -40.06
N LEU A 405 -64.42 26.13 -40.90
CA LEU A 405 -64.96 26.21 -42.26
C LEU A 405 -64.55 24.97 -43.09
N ALA A 406 -63.29 24.54 -42.98
CA ALA A 406 -62.82 23.32 -43.63
C ALA A 406 -63.55 22.08 -43.10
N ALA A 407 -63.81 21.98 -41.80
CA ALA A 407 -64.55 20.87 -41.22
C ALA A 407 -66.02 20.85 -41.65
N GLU A 408 -66.69 22.01 -41.68
CA GLU A 408 -68.09 22.17 -42.11
C GLU A 408 -68.28 21.75 -43.57
N LEU A 409 -67.41 22.21 -44.47
CA LEU A 409 -67.45 21.85 -45.89
C LEU A 409 -67.09 20.38 -46.14
N LEU A 410 -66.30 19.77 -45.26
CA LEU A 410 -65.97 18.34 -45.32
C LEU A 410 -67.07 17.45 -44.71
N ALA A 411 -67.83 17.95 -43.75
CA ALA A 411 -68.93 17.25 -43.09
C ALA A 411 -70.24 17.33 -43.89
N THR A 412 -70.37 18.31 -44.80
CA THR A 412 -71.51 18.41 -45.69
C THR A 412 -71.47 17.23 -46.68
N PRO A 413 -72.42 16.27 -46.62
CA PRO A 413 -72.45 15.17 -47.57
C PRO A 413 -72.59 15.73 -48.98
N ARG A 414 -71.84 15.20 -49.95
CA ARG A 414 -72.07 15.44 -51.38
C ARG A 414 -73.46 14.89 -51.75
N ASP A 415 -74.49 15.69 -51.52
CA ASP A 415 -75.84 15.41 -51.98
C ASP A 415 -76.26 16.57 -52.88
N ARG A 416 -75.81 16.49 -54.14
CA ARG A 416 -76.28 17.22 -55.34
C ARG A 416 -75.40 16.89 -56.55
N GLN A 417 -75.57 15.69 -57.08
CA GLN A 417 -75.43 15.29 -58.49
C GLN A 417 -75.78 13.80 -58.52
N SER A 418 -77.06 13.45 -58.46
CA SER A 418 -77.78 12.96 -59.64
C SER A 418 -79.30 13.01 -59.40
N GLY A 419 -79.99 13.92 -60.07
CA GLY A 419 -81.46 13.95 -60.18
C GLY A 419 -81.90 15.23 -60.88
N GLY A 420 -82.39 15.24 -62.12
CA GLY A 420 -82.77 14.14 -63.00
C GLY A 420 -83.15 14.64 -64.41
N THR A 421 -83.90 13.78 -65.13
CA THR A 421 -84.56 13.95 -66.44
C THR A 421 -83.61 14.06 -67.63
N SER A 422 -83.65 13.16 -68.62
CA SER A 422 -84.80 12.65 -69.38
C SER A 422 -84.75 11.17 -69.73
#